data_AF-A0A534NFV9-F1
#
_entry.id   AF-A0A534NFV9-F1
#
_cell.length_a   1.000
_cell.length_b   1.000
_cell.length_c   1.000
_cell.angle_alpha   90.00
_cell.angle_beta   90.00
_cell.angle_gamma   90.00
#
_symmetry.space_group_name_H-M   'P 1'
#
loop_
_entity.id
_entity.type
_entity.pdbx_description
1 polymer ?
#
loop_
_entity_poly.entity_id
_entity_poly.type
_entity_poly.pdbx_seq_one_letter_code
_entity_poly.pdbx_strand_id
1 'polypeptide(L)'
;MKLQLKFGGYPDGDNRLEFGPYLSDERDSGYRLAYESANRSSISLLRVAPGRSAVIETFDRSVNVEDGNLHIIEWRRAAEGEMVVLLDDKEIIRTLDRAHADWFDGFTIINKGGVYELKEISIFGVHR
;
A
#
# COMPACT_ATOMS: atom_id res chain seq x y z
N MET A 1 6.74 8.21 -9.53
CA MET A 1 7.24 7.11 -8.67
C MET A 1 6.52 5.82 -9.02
N LYS A 2 7.23 4.69 -9.06
CA LYS A 2 6.64 3.36 -9.12
C LYS A 2 7.19 2.52 -7.97
N LEU A 3 6.30 1.79 -7.29
CA LEU A 3 6.63 0.83 -6.25
C LEU A 3 6.13 -0.55 -6.67
N GLN A 4 6.94 -1.57 -6.43
CA GLN A 4 6.54 -2.97 -6.55
C GLN A 4 6.86 -3.69 -5.25
N LEU A 5 5.87 -4.41 -4.73
CA LEU A 5 5.98 -5.26 -3.55
C LEU A 5 5.61 -6.68 -3.94
N LYS A 6 6.51 -7.63 -3.72
CA LYS A 6 6.23 -9.06 -3.85
C LYS A 6 6.11 -9.68 -2.47
N PHE A 7 4.92 -10.13 -2.12
CA PHE A 7 4.60 -10.62 -0.78
C PHE A 7 3.52 -11.70 -0.82
N GLY A 8 3.41 -12.50 0.24
CA GLY A 8 2.34 -13.46 0.43
C GLY A 8 1.89 -13.43 1.89
N GLY A 9 0.61 -13.70 2.13
CA GLY A 9 0.05 -13.82 3.46
C GLY A 9 -0.36 -15.26 3.78
N TYR A 10 -0.60 -15.50 5.06
CA TYR A 10 -1.18 -16.75 5.56
C TYR A 10 -2.41 -16.42 6.41
N PRO A 11 -3.48 -17.24 6.37
CA PRO A 11 -4.68 -16.96 7.14
C PRO A 11 -4.38 -16.95 8.63
N ASP A 12 -4.58 -15.80 9.27
CA ASP A 12 -4.29 -15.60 10.70
C ASP A 12 -5.27 -14.57 11.31
N GLY A 13 -6.55 -14.94 11.35
CA GLY A 13 -7.61 -14.11 11.93
C GLY A 13 -7.72 -12.70 11.31
N ASP A 14 -8.32 -11.78 12.08
CA ASP A 14 -8.40 -10.37 11.69
C ASP A 14 -7.03 -9.73 11.84
N ASN A 15 -6.42 -9.40 10.71
CA ASN A 15 -5.10 -8.78 10.66
C ASN A 15 -5.01 -7.71 9.57
N ARG A 16 -3.94 -6.91 9.65
CA ARG A 16 -3.73 -5.79 8.73
C ARG A 16 -2.27 -5.61 8.37
N LEU A 17 -2.01 -5.44 7.07
CA LEU A 17 -0.71 -5.06 6.54
C LEU A 17 -0.81 -3.67 5.90
N GLU A 18 0.00 -2.74 6.37
CA GLU A 18 0.15 -1.44 5.74
C GLU A 18 1.54 -1.28 5.14
N PHE A 19 1.62 -0.67 3.97
CA PHE A 19 2.90 -0.33 3.38
C PHE A 19 2.78 0.85 2.44
N GLY A 20 3.87 1.61 2.29
CA GLY A 20 3.86 2.73 1.37
C GLY A 20 4.97 3.74 1.63
N PRO A 21 5.06 4.74 0.74
CA PRO A 21 6.05 5.77 0.85
C PRO A 21 5.72 6.73 2.00
N TYR A 22 6.72 7.12 2.78
CA TYR A 22 6.54 8.06 3.89
C TYR A 22 7.26 9.39 3.63
N LEU A 23 6.80 10.40 4.35
CA LEU A 23 7.45 11.69 4.52
C LEU A 23 7.85 11.83 5.99
N SER A 24 8.82 12.71 6.23
CA SER A 24 9.41 13.05 7.53
C SER A 24 10.22 11.94 8.19
N ASP A 25 11.04 12.35 9.16
CA ASP A 25 11.88 11.43 9.95
C ASP A 25 11.03 10.49 10.82
N GLU A 26 9.87 10.97 11.28
CA GLU A 26 8.91 10.22 12.09
C GLU A 26 8.13 9.17 11.30
N ARG A 27 8.14 9.26 9.95
CA ARG A 27 7.45 8.33 9.04
C ARG A 27 5.93 8.27 9.25
N ASP A 28 5.36 9.29 9.88
CA ASP A 28 3.95 9.38 10.27
C ASP A 28 3.09 10.11 9.24
N SER A 29 3.70 10.45 8.10
CA SER A 29 3.08 11.18 7.00
C SER A 29 3.32 10.46 5.67
N GLY A 30 2.47 10.73 4.68
CA GLY A 30 2.57 10.19 3.31
C GLY A 30 1.36 9.35 2.92
N TYR A 31 1.59 8.28 2.16
CA TYR A 31 0.51 7.40 1.71
C TYR A 31 0.76 5.94 2.10
N ARG A 32 -0.30 5.17 2.30
CA ARG A 32 -0.23 3.72 2.58
C ARG A 32 -1.27 2.98 1.76
N LEU A 33 -0.90 1.80 1.27
CA LEU A 33 -1.86 0.74 0.98
C LEU A 33 -2.04 -0.07 2.25
N ALA A 34 -3.30 -0.32 2.62
CA ALA A 34 -3.68 -1.13 3.76
C ALA A 34 -4.49 -2.33 3.27
N TYR A 35 -3.93 -3.52 3.42
CA TYR A 35 -4.66 -4.78 3.28
C TYR A 35 -5.28 -5.15 4.62
N GLU A 36 -6.57 -5.45 4.63
CA GLU A 36 -7.34 -5.92 5.78
C GLU A 36 -7.84 -7.33 5.50
N SER A 37 -7.60 -8.29 6.41
CA SER A 37 -7.99 -9.70 6.22
C SER A 37 -9.32 -10.10 6.89
N ALA A 38 -10.13 -9.13 7.29
CA ALA A 38 -11.44 -9.40 7.90
C ALA A 38 -12.36 -10.22 6.98
N ASN A 39 -13.54 -10.63 7.49
CA ASN A 39 -14.58 -11.38 6.77
C ASN A 39 -14.85 -10.92 5.31
N ARG A 40 -14.60 -9.64 5.02
CA ARG A 40 -14.50 -9.12 3.65
C ARG A 40 -13.17 -8.40 3.49
N SER A 41 -12.20 -9.11 2.92
CA SER A 41 -10.88 -8.56 2.67
C SER A 41 -10.92 -7.35 1.74
N SER A 42 -10.04 -6.39 2.00
CA SER A 42 -9.98 -5.15 1.22
C SER A 42 -8.56 -4.61 1.11
N ILE A 43 -8.32 -3.82 0.05
CA ILE A 43 -7.14 -2.97 -0.07
C ILE A 43 -7.63 -1.53 -0.09
N SER A 44 -7.18 -0.73 0.86
CA SER A 44 -7.48 0.70 0.93
C SER A 44 -6.23 1.54 0.68
N LEU A 45 -6.36 2.57 -0.14
CA LEU A 45 -5.36 3.61 -0.26
C LEU A 45 -5.64 4.71 0.76
N LEU A 46 -4.67 5.00 1.60
CA LEU A 46 -4.76 5.93 2.71
C LEU A 46 -3.82 7.11 2.50
N ARG A 47 -4.29 8.30 2.86
CA ARG A 47 -3.44 9.43 3.20
C ARG A 47 -3.18 9.42 4.70
N VAL A 48 -1.91 9.47 5.09
CA VAL A 48 -1.48 9.45 6.49
C VAL A 48 -0.87 10.80 6.84
N ALA A 49 -1.23 11.30 8.02
CA ALA A 49 -0.69 12.51 8.63
C ALA A 49 -0.51 12.25 10.14
N PRO A 50 0.20 13.13 10.86
CA PRO A 50 0.45 12.93 12.28
C PRO A 50 -0.87 12.75 13.05
N GLY A 51 -1.01 11.59 13.71
CA GLY A 51 -2.18 11.22 14.51
C GLY A 51 -3.48 10.93 13.75
N ARG A 52 -3.51 10.94 12.41
CA ARG A 52 -4.72 10.68 11.63
C ARG A 52 -4.47 10.05 10.26
N SER A 53 -5.45 9.34 9.75
CA SER A 53 -5.47 8.88 8.36
C SER A 53 -6.82 9.16 7.71
N ALA A 54 -6.82 9.29 6.39
CA ALA A 54 -8.01 9.41 5.57
C ALA A 54 -7.97 8.34 4.47
N VAL A 55 -9.09 7.64 4.27
CA VAL A 55 -9.26 6.73 3.13
C VAL A 55 -9.46 7.58 1.88
N ILE A 56 -8.65 7.33 0.84
CA ILE A 56 -8.80 7.93 -0.48
C ILE A 56 -9.71 7.05 -1.34
N GLU A 57 -9.45 5.74 -1.34
CA GLU A 57 -10.22 4.77 -2.11
C GLU A 57 -10.08 3.37 -1.49
N THR A 58 -11.09 2.52 -1.66
CA THR A 58 -11.11 1.14 -1.17
C THR A 58 -11.54 0.18 -2.27
N PHE A 59 -10.78 -0.89 -2.45
CA PHE A 59 -11.16 -2.05 -3.26
C PHE A 59 -11.52 -3.22 -2.35
N ASP A 60 -12.78 -3.66 -2.37
CA ASP A 60 -13.37 -4.65 -1.45
C ASP A 60 -14.03 -5.85 -2.18
N ARG A 61 -13.64 -6.10 -3.44
CA ARG A 61 -14.20 -7.17 -4.29
C ARG A 61 -13.40 -8.47 -4.16
N SER A 62 -13.32 -9.01 -2.95
CA SER A 62 -12.70 -10.31 -2.62
C SER A 62 -11.24 -10.42 -3.06
N VAL A 63 -10.38 -9.62 -2.42
CA VAL A 63 -8.92 -9.74 -2.56
C VAL A 63 -8.45 -10.91 -1.69
N ASN A 64 -7.84 -11.93 -2.26
CA ASN A 64 -7.18 -12.94 -1.43
C ASN A 64 -5.68 -12.89 -1.69
N VAL A 65 -4.92 -12.40 -0.71
CA VAL A 65 -3.44 -12.46 -0.70
C VAL A 65 -2.91 -13.40 0.39
N GLU A 66 -3.82 -14.07 1.10
CA GLU A 66 -3.52 -15.00 2.20
C GLU A 66 -3.69 -16.47 1.76
N ASP A 67 -3.49 -16.77 0.48
CA ASP A 67 -3.63 -18.12 -0.07
C ASP A 67 -2.31 -18.93 -0.03
N GLY A 68 -1.27 -18.37 0.60
CA GLY A 68 0.08 -18.95 0.66
C GLY A 68 0.92 -18.74 -0.61
N ASN A 69 0.40 -18.05 -1.63
CA ASN A 69 1.14 -17.69 -2.83
C ASN A 69 1.74 -16.28 -2.71
N LEU A 70 2.71 -16.01 -3.57
CA LEU A 70 3.30 -14.68 -3.71
C LEU A 70 2.52 -13.87 -4.74
N HIS A 71 2.02 -12.72 -4.29
CA HIS A 71 1.35 -11.70 -5.09
C HIS A 71 2.26 -10.52 -5.35
N ILE A 72 1.95 -9.76 -6.40
CA ILE A 72 2.64 -8.52 -6.75
C ILE A 72 1.66 -7.37 -6.63
N ILE A 73 1.93 -6.45 -5.70
CA ILE A 73 1.34 -5.12 -5.73
C ILE A 73 2.27 -4.20 -6.50
N GLU A 74 1.74 -3.56 -7.53
CA GLU A 74 2.38 -2.45 -8.20
C GLU A 74 1.60 -1.17 -7.93
N TRP A 75 2.28 -0.14 -7.46
CA TRP A 75 1.69 1.17 -7.20
C TRP A 75 2.46 2.24 -7.94
N ARG A 76 1.77 2.89 -8.87
CA ARG A 76 2.28 4.02 -9.65
C ARG A 76 1.68 5.30 -9.10
N ARG A 77 2.53 6.30 -8.92
CA ARG A 77 2.12 7.69 -8.63
C ARG A 77 2.75 8.63 -9.66
N ALA A 78 1.90 9.38 -10.35
CA ALA A 78 2.30 10.45 -11.25
C ALA A 78 2.57 11.75 -10.48
N ALA A 79 3.28 12.70 -11.10
CA ALA A 79 3.66 13.96 -10.45
C ALA A 79 2.43 14.82 -10.11
N GLU A 80 1.41 14.75 -10.94
CA GLU A 80 0.11 15.42 -10.81
C GLU A 80 -0.82 14.80 -9.76
N GLY A 81 -0.38 13.72 -9.09
CA GLY A 81 -1.10 13.04 -8.01
C GLY A 81 -2.01 11.89 -8.44
N GLU A 82 -2.04 11.53 -9.73
CA GLU A 82 -2.72 10.30 -10.15
C GLU A 82 -2.02 9.09 -9.51
N MET A 83 -2.82 8.20 -8.94
CA MET A 83 -2.36 6.96 -8.34
C MET A 83 -3.09 5.78 -8.95
N VAL A 84 -2.33 4.79 -9.41
CA VAL A 84 -2.83 3.54 -9.96
C VAL A 84 -2.22 2.39 -9.17
N VAL A 85 -3.05 1.49 -8.67
CA VAL A 85 -2.64 0.29 -7.94
C VAL A 85 -3.10 -0.93 -8.71
N LEU A 86 -2.16 -1.84 -8.95
CA LEU A 86 -2.40 -3.12 -9.57
C LEU A 86 -2.07 -4.23 -8.56
N LEU A 87 -2.90 -5.25 -8.52
CA LEU A 87 -2.64 -6.53 -7.85
C LEU A 87 -2.56 -7.61 -8.93
N ASP A 88 -1.42 -8.27 -9.05
CA ASP A 88 -1.16 -9.29 -10.07
C ASP A 88 -1.55 -8.82 -11.49
N ASP A 89 -1.02 -7.64 -11.86
CA ASP A 89 -1.25 -6.94 -13.13
C ASP A 89 -2.70 -6.49 -13.40
N LYS A 90 -3.62 -6.67 -12.45
CA LYS A 90 -4.99 -6.17 -12.52
C LYS A 90 -5.13 -4.85 -11.76
N GLU A 91 -5.58 -3.80 -12.45
CA GLU A 91 -5.94 -2.54 -11.81
C GLU A 91 -7.07 -2.73 -10.79
N ILE A 92 -6.80 -2.38 -9.54
CA ILE A 92 -7.76 -2.44 -8.43
C ILE A 92 -8.14 -1.06 -7.91
N ILE A 93 -7.27 -0.06 -8.05
CA ILE A 93 -7.52 1.33 -7.67
C ILE A 93 -6.95 2.26 -8.74
N ARG A 94 -7.72 3.27 -9.13
CA ARG A 94 -7.27 4.45 -9.86
C ARG A 94 -7.93 5.68 -9.25
N THR A 95 -7.12 6.63 -8.79
CA THR A 95 -7.61 7.81 -8.10
C THR A 95 -6.65 8.99 -8.24
N LEU A 96 -7.03 10.15 -7.72
CA LEU A 96 -6.29 11.40 -7.80
C LEU A 96 -6.25 12.06 -6.42
N ASP A 97 -5.06 12.14 -5.82
CA ASP A 97 -4.83 12.91 -4.59
C ASP A 97 -3.54 13.72 -4.70
N ARG A 98 -3.66 15.02 -4.43
CA ARG A 98 -2.59 16.02 -4.59
C ARG A 98 -2.06 16.54 -3.26
N ALA A 99 -2.41 15.91 -2.14
CA ALA A 99 -2.07 16.43 -0.81
C ALA A 99 -0.56 16.43 -0.52
N HIS A 100 0.19 15.52 -1.15
CA HIS A 100 1.64 15.46 -1.03
C HIS A 100 2.28 15.72 -2.40
N ALA A 101 2.78 16.93 -2.62
CA ALA A 101 3.45 17.29 -3.89
C ALA A 101 4.93 16.86 -3.93
N ASP A 102 5.50 16.55 -2.76
CA ASP A 102 6.93 16.33 -2.56
C ASP A 102 7.39 14.91 -2.89
N TRP A 103 8.72 14.77 -2.93
CA TRP A 103 9.41 13.49 -2.92
C TRP A 103 9.18 12.78 -1.58
N PHE A 104 9.19 11.46 -1.60
CA PHE A 104 9.09 10.65 -0.38
C PHE A 104 10.47 10.31 0.18
N ASP A 105 10.61 10.35 1.50
CA ASP A 105 11.88 10.14 2.20
C ASP A 105 12.28 8.66 2.26
N GLY A 106 11.29 7.76 2.16
CA GLY A 106 11.51 6.33 2.15
C GLY A 106 10.23 5.52 2.04
N PHE A 107 10.32 4.26 2.47
CA PHE A 107 9.24 3.30 2.46
C PHE A 107 9.09 2.63 3.82
N THR A 108 7.86 2.36 4.23
CA THR A 108 7.57 1.68 5.50
C THR A 108 6.63 0.50 5.27
N ILE A 109 6.74 -0.49 6.15
CA ILE A 109 5.81 -1.62 6.29
C ILE A 109 5.42 -1.71 7.76
N ILE A 110 4.12 -1.87 8.02
CA ILE A 110 3.54 -2.04 9.35
C ILE A 110 2.66 -3.29 9.31
N ASN A 111 3.06 -4.31 10.05
CA ASN A 111 2.26 -5.53 10.25
C ASN A 111 1.52 -5.41 11.58
N LYS A 112 0.18 -5.41 11.54
CA LYS A 112 -0.72 -5.34 12.70
C LYS A 112 -1.42 -6.69 12.90
N GLY A 113 -0.64 -7.72 13.16
CA GLY A 113 -1.14 -8.99 13.70
C GLY A 113 -1.39 -10.12 12.69
N GLY A 114 -0.66 -10.18 11.58
CA GLY A 114 -0.73 -11.31 10.62
C GLY A 114 0.64 -11.91 10.31
N VAL A 115 0.65 -12.96 9.48
CA VAL A 115 1.88 -13.61 9.02
C VAL A 115 2.07 -13.34 7.53
N TYR A 116 3.16 -12.66 7.19
CA TYR A 116 3.46 -12.26 5.82
C TYR A 116 4.88 -12.65 5.43
N GLU A 117 5.03 -13.27 4.27
CA GLU A 117 6.30 -13.39 3.57
C GLU A 117 6.53 -12.15 2.71
N LEU A 118 7.68 -11.50 2.89
CA LEU A 118 8.14 -10.44 2.02
C LEU A 118 9.32 -10.93 1.20
N LYS A 119 9.16 -10.97 -0.12
CA LYS A 119 10.20 -11.43 -1.04
C LYS A 119 11.00 -10.30 -1.66
N GLU A 120 10.32 -9.24 -2.10
CA GLU A 120 10.98 -8.14 -2.81
C GLU A 120 10.26 -6.80 -2.60
N ILE A 121 11.04 -5.74 -2.45
CA ILE A 121 10.60 -4.35 -2.54
C ILE A 121 11.46 -3.67 -3.62
N SER A 122 10.81 -3.12 -4.64
CA SER A 122 11.46 -2.39 -5.73
C SER A 122 10.83 -1.01 -5.87
N ILE A 123 11.65 0.05 -5.80
CA ILE A 123 11.19 1.45 -5.91
C ILE A 123 11.93 2.12 -7.06
N PHE A 124 11.17 2.74 -7.96
CA PHE A 124 11.67 3.37 -9.18
C PHE A 124 11.20 4.81 -9.33
N GLY A 125 12.01 5.62 -10.03
CA GLY A 125 11.68 7.02 -10.33
C GLY A 125 11.61 7.88 -9.07
N VAL A 126 12.50 7.62 -8.11
CA VAL A 126 12.79 8.52 -7.00
C VAL A 126 13.89 9.48 -7.47
N HIS A 127 13.62 10.78 -7.42
CA HIS A 127 14.65 11.81 -7.56
C HIS A 127 14.85 12.44 -6.19
N ARG A 128 16.11 12.56 -5.77
CA ARG A 128 16.52 13.38 -4.62
C ARG A 128 17.14 14.65 -5.14
#